data_AF-A0A520HM01-F1
#
_entry.id   AF-A0A520HM01-F1
#
_cell.length_a   1.000
_cell.length_b   1.000
_cell.length_c   1.000
_cell.angle_alpha   90.00
_cell.angle_beta   90.00
_cell.angle_gamma   90.00
#
_symmetry.space_group_name_H-M   'P 1'
#
loop_
_entity.id
_entity.type
_entity.pdbx_description
1 polymer ?
#
loop_
_entity_poly.entity_id
_entity_poly.type
_entity_poly.pdbx_seq_one_letter_code
_entity_poly.pdbx_strand_id
1 'polypeptide(L)' 'VHGLLELEFSAFAVDGRPELGMIVYNPATPETAHRIRALMTPTA' A
#
# COMPACT_ATOMS: atom_id res chain seq x y z
N VAL A 1 0.95 -14.15 -11.56
CA VAL A 1 1.30 -12.70 -11.56
C VAL A 1 0.01 -11.93 -11.32
N HIS A 2 -0.09 -11.15 -10.23
CA HIS A 2 -1.36 -10.54 -9.80
C HIS A 2 -1.86 -9.39 -10.69
N GLY A 3 -1.17 -9.11 -11.80
CA GLY A 3 -1.55 -8.08 -12.78
C GLY A 3 -1.41 -6.67 -12.24
N LEU A 4 -2.04 -5.71 -12.93
CA LEU A 4 -2.13 -4.33 -12.46
C LEU A 4 -2.96 -4.26 -11.17
N LEU A 5 -2.50 -3.43 -10.23
CA LEU A 5 -3.19 -3.13 -8.97
C LEU A 5 -3.60 -1.66 -8.97
N GLU A 6 -4.88 -1.41 -8.76
CA GLU A 6 -5.42 -0.05 -8.65
C GLU A 6 -5.28 0.43 -7.21
N LEU A 7 -4.48 1.47 -7.00
CA LEU A 7 -4.13 1.99 -5.68
C LEU A 7 -4.39 3.50 -5.64
N GLU A 8 -4.92 3.96 -4.50
CA GLU A 8 -4.89 5.36 -4.13
C GLU A 8 -3.59 5.67 -3.41
N PHE A 9 -3.11 6.90 -3.54
CA PHE A 9 -1.88 7.37 -2.93
C PHE A 9 -2.16 8.52 -1.97
N SER A 10 -1.55 8.46 -0.79
CA SER A 10 -1.53 9.54 0.19
C SER A 10 -0.10 9.83 0.61
N ALA A 11 0.24 11.11 0.74
CA ALA A 11 1.53 11.57 1.24
C ALA A 11 1.36 12.31 2.56
N PHE A 12 2.21 12.00 3.53
CA PHE A 12 2.20 12.60 4.86
C PHE A 12 3.60 13.09 5.23
N ALA A 13 3.67 14.27 5.86
CA ALA A 13 4.88 14.68 6.56
C ALA A 13 4.96 13.95 7.91
N VAL A 14 6.17 13.62 8.35
CA VAL A 14 6.39 13.03 9.67
C VAL A 14 6.67 14.13 10.68
N ASP A 15 5.84 14.24 11.71
CA ASP A 15 6.02 15.25 12.76
C ASP A 15 7.36 15.07 13.48
N GLY A 16 8.03 16.19 13.76
CA GLY A 16 9.38 16.22 14.34
C GLY A 16 10.51 15.69 13.43
N ARG A 17 10.19 15.20 12.22
CA ARG A 17 11.16 14.66 11.24
C ARG A 17 10.88 15.23 9.85
N PRO A 18 11.15 16.53 9.62
CA PRO A 18 10.80 17.23 8.37
C PRO A 18 11.52 16.68 7.12
N GLU A 19 12.59 15.92 7.30
CA GLU A 19 13.30 15.23 6.24
C GLU A 19 12.62 13.92 5.80
N LEU A 20 11.64 13.44 6.56
CA LEU A 20 10.92 12.20 6.27
C LEU A 20 9.52 12.50 5.70
N GLY A 21 9.23 11.87 4.56
CA GLY A 21 7.89 11.75 4.01
C GLY A 21 7.41 10.30 4.09
N MET A 22 6.16 10.10 4.51
CA MET A 22 5.51 8.79 4.48
C MET A 22 4.54 8.73 3.30
N ILE A 23 4.71 7.74 2.45
CA ILE A 23 3.82 7.43 1.34
C ILE A 23 3.00 6.19 1.71
N VAL A 24 1.68 6.31 1.60
CA VAL A 24 0.75 5.20 1.83
C VAL A 24 0.02 4.89 0.54
N TYR A 25 0.11 3.64 0.10
CA TYR A 25 -0.67 3.10 -1.01
C TYR A 25 -1.85 2.29 -0.45
N ASN A 26 -3.07 2.74 -0.71
CA ASN A 26 -4.29 2.07 -0.28
C ASN A 26 -4.92 1.32 -1.46
N PRO A 27 -5.41 0.08 -1.32
CA PRO A 27 -6.16 -0.58 -2.38
C PRO A 27 -7.41 0.22 -2.75
N ALA A 28 -7.52 0.63 -4.01
CA ALA A 28 -8.67 1.41 -4.49
C ALA A 28 -9.94 0.55 -4.59
N THR A 29 -9.80 -0.78 -4.61
CA THR A 29 -10.92 -1.72 -4.72
C THR A 29 -10.81 -2.89 -3.74
N PRO A 30 -11.94 -3.48 -3.30
CA PRO A 30 -11.93 -4.66 -2.43
C PRO A 30 -11.19 -5.87 -3.04
N GLU A 31 -11.27 -6.04 -4.36
CA GLU A 31 -10.56 -7.11 -5.09
C GLU A 31 -9.04 -6.93 -4.99
N THR A 32 -8.54 -5.71 -5.21
CA THR A 32 -7.12 -5.40 -5.06
C THR A 32 -6.65 -5.64 -3.62
N ALA A 33 -7.46 -5.29 -2.63
CA ALA A 33 -7.16 -5.57 -1.23
C ALA A 33 -7.03 -7.08 -0.93
N HIS A 34 -7.91 -7.90 -1.51
CA HIS A 34 -7.86 -9.36 -1.37
C HIS A 34 -6.59 -9.94 -2.01
N ARG A 35 -6.23 -9.49 -3.23
CA ARG A 35 -4.99 -9.90 -3.91
C ARG A 35 -3.74 -9.56 -3.10
N ILE A 36 -3.69 -8.36 -2.52
CA ILE A 36 -2.56 -7.93 -1.67
C ILE A 36 -2.48 -8.80 -0.41
N ARG A 37 -3.61 -9.09 0.27
CA ARG A 37 -3.61 -9.97 1.45
C ARG A 37 -3.07 -11.37 1.15
N ALA A 38 -3.40 -11.94 -0.01
CA ALA A 38 -2.87 -13.23 -0.44
C ALA A 38 -1.33 -13.21 -0.54
N LEU A 39 -0.75 -12.09 -1.01
CA LEU A 39 0.70 -11.90 -1.12
C LEU A 39 1.40 -11.67 0.22
N MET A 40 0.70 -11.14 1.23
CA MET A 40 1.27 -10.85 2.55
C MET A 40 1.35 -12.08 3.46
N THR A 41 0.76 -13.21 3.05
CA THR A 41 0.90 -14.46 3.79
C THR A 41 2.34 -14.96 3.65
N PRO A 42 3.06 -15.25 4.75
CA PRO A 42 4.43 -15.75 4.68
C PRO A 42 4.47 -17.00 3.80
N THR A 43 5.36 -17.00 2.81
CA THR A 43 5.66 -18.22 2.06
C THR A 43 6.50 -19.10 2.98
N ALA A 44 5.94 -20.23 3.41
CA ALA A 44 6.65 -21.22 4.23
C ALA A 44 7.86 -21.81 3.47
#